data_AF-A0A969IPG0-F1
#
_entry.id   AF-A0A969IPG0-F1
#
_cell.length_a   1.000
_cell.length_b   1.000
_cell.length_c   1.000
_cell.angle_alpha   90.00
_cell.angle_beta   90.00
_cell.angle_gamma   90.00
#
_symmetry.space_group_name_H-M   'P 1'
#
loop_
_entity.id
_entity.type
_entity.pdbx_description
1 polymer ?
#
loop_
_entity_poly.entity_id
_entity_poly.type
_entity_poly.pdbx_seq_one_letter_code
_entity_poly.pdbx_strand_id
1 'polypeptide(L)'
;MALLLIDDQGHLWDGASRTLRASFDSPYSGGEFSDYAVTNLGFIAANAYGGSCQIRLRPSFVAPEAMRSLLHWLNSGRIDRIVLSWLDKDWHHELLRSRETAVARVSELVEAAGRTQPNDFLAHDVKAGQLPENTALGILLRYWDRLSEPEGHASLMNLLNKALGNRYVLAQKDPHIAKMVFREFGGGLFNHYDAWRSNGLGVPIEDLPDHSYGRWIADAYDNAMAERAPRIADVDAIVKWPHVGRTRMRYRRVIVPYADVQGENWILGGSIIDNRIDLRLGMT
;
A
#
# COMPACT_ATOMS: atom_id res chain seq x y z
N MET A 1 -20.44 -8.69 22.94
CA MET A 1 -19.16 -9.45 22.95
C MET A 1 -18.24 -8.81 21.94
N ALA A 2 -17.00 -8.53 22.31
CA ALA A 2 -16.12 -7.70 21.52
C ALA A 2 -15.29 -8.58 20.57
N LEU A 3 -15.29 -8.18 19.29
CA LEU A 3 -14.34 -8.65 18.31
C LEU A 3 -12.96 -8.13 18.69
N LEU A 4 -11.95 -8.97 18.63
CA LEU A 4 -10.55 -8.60 18.81
C LEU A 4 -9.90 -8.51 17.43
N LEU A 5 -9.23 -7.40 17.15
CA LEU A 5 -8.31 -7.25 16.03
C LEU A 5 -6.88 -7.20 16.55
N ILE A 6 -6.01 -8.01 15.95
CA ILE A 6 -4.57 -7.98 16.19
C ILE A 6 -3.94 -7.32 14.96
N ASP A 7 -3.36 -6.14 15.14
CA ASP A 7 -2.74 -5.41 14.04
C ASP A 7 -1.39 -5.99 13.62
N ASP A 8 -0.82 -5.43 12.56
CA ASP A 8 0.46 -5.87 11.99
C ASP A 8 1.68 -5.61 12.91
N GLN A 9 1.48 -4.84 13.99
CA GLN A 9 2.46 -4.60 15.05
C GLN A 9 2.21 -5.48 16.28
N GLY A 10 1.18 -6.32 16.25
CA GLY A 10 0.81 -7.19 17.36
C GLY A 10 0.00 -6.52 18.47
N HIS A 11 -0.47 -5.28 18.29
CA HIS A 11 -1.37 -4.66 19.26
C HIS A 11 -2.78 -5.23 19.17
N LEU A 12 -3.41 -5.35 20.33
CA LEU A 12 -4.76 -5.86 20.49
C LEU A 12 -5.76 -4.70 20.56
N TRP A 13 -6.76 -4.74 19.68
CA TRP A 13 -7.78 -3.70 19.56
C TRP A 13 -9.18 -4.28 19.66
N ASP A 14 -10.09 -3.54 20.30
CA ASP A 14 -11.51 -3.78 20.11
C ASP A 14 -11.87 -3.52 18.63
N GLY A 15 -12.57 -4.45 17.98
CA GLY A 15 -13.00 -4.36 16.58
C GLY A 15 -13.98 -3.20 16.33
N ALA A 16 -14.60 -2.65 17.37
CA ALA A 16 -15.39 -1.42 17.31
C ALA A 16 -14.55 -0.14 17.53
N SER A 17 -13.23 -0.24 17.74
CA SER A 17 -12.34 0.88 18.02
C SER A 17 -12.40 1.96 16.94
N ARG A 18 -12.90 3.14 17.31
CA ARG A 18 -12.90 4.32 16.44
C ARG A 18 -11.50 4.84 16.19
N THR A 19 -10.62 4.74 17.18
CA THR A 19 -9.23 5.17 17.09
C THR A 19 -8.46 4.36 16.05
N LEU A 20 -8.63 3.03 16.07
CA LEU A 20 -8.01 2.16 15.08
C LEU A 20 -8.53 2.47 13.67
N ARG A 21 -9.84 2.65 13.51
CA ARG A 21 -10.40 2.99 12.18
C ARG A 21 -9.87 4.32 11.66
N ALA A 22 -9.76 5.32 12.53
CA ALA A 22 -9.24 6.63 12.18
C ALA A 22 -7.76 6.58 11.78
N SER A 23 -6.93 5.70 12.38
CA SER A 23 -5.51 5.60 12.02
C SER A 23 -5.26 5.02 10.62
N PHE A 24 -6.25 4.30 10.05
CA PHE A 24 -6.16 3.72 8.71
C PHE A 24 -6.98 4.48 7.64
N ASP A 25 -7.55 5.64 7.98
CA ASP A 25 -8.40 6.46 7.10
C ASP A 25 -9.45 5.63 6.31
N SER A 26 -9.99 4.60 6.96
CA SER A 26 -10.87 3.64 6.31
C SER A 26 -12.31 4.16 6.28
N PRO A 27 -12.99 4.15 5.11
CA PRO A 27 -14.42 4.49 5.02
C PRO A 27 -15.32 3.41 5.64
N TYR A 28 -14.80 2.19 5.86
CA TYR A 28 -15.55 1.07 6.39
C TYR A 28 -15.83 1.20 7.89
N SER A 29 -16.95 0.64 8.34
CA SER A 29 -17.38 0.69 9.75
C SER A 29 -17.62 -0.72 10.32
N GLY A 30 -17.35 -0.88 11.62
CA GLY A 30 -17.63 -2.13 12.35
C GLY A 30 -17.07 -3.39 11.69
N GLY A 31 -17.96 -4.33 11.36
CA GLY A 31 -17.59 -5.61 10.74
C GLY A 31 -16.89 -5.48 9.38
N GLU A 32 -17.30 -4.50 8.56
CA GLU A 32 -16.70 -4.27 7.24
C GLU A 32 -15.22 -3.87 7.34
N PHE A 33 -14.88 -3.04 8.33
CA PHE A 33 -13.49 -2.67 8.57
C PHE A 33 -12.66 -3.88 8.99
N SER A 34 -13.23 -4.75 9.82
CA SER A 34 -12.53 -5.94 10.31
C SER A 34 -12.24 -6.92 9.18
N ASP A 35 -13.21 -7.11 8.28
CA ASP A 35 -13.03 -7.89 7.06
C ASP A 35 -11.95 -7.28 6.16
N TYR A 36 -12.01 -5.97 5.95
CA TYR A 36 -10.99 -5.25 5.19
C TYR A 36 -9.59 -5.41 5.80
N ALA A 37 -9.45 -5.24 7.12
CA ALA A 37 -8.18 -5.30 7.81
C ALA A 37 -7.54 -6.70 7.72
N VAL A 38 -8.34 -7.75 7.92
CA VAL A 38 -7.87 -9.14 7.79
C VAL A 38 -7.43 -9.45 6.36
N THR A 39 -8.21 -9.01 5.37
CA THR A 39 -7.98 -9.38 3.97
C THR A 39 -6.86 -8.58 3.30
N ASN A 40 -6.58 -7.36 3.79
CA ASN A 40 -5.72 -6.40 3.09
C ASN A 40 -4.53 -5.89 3.91
N LEU A 41 -4.64 -5.84 5.23
CA LEU A 41 -3.62 -5.21 6.08
C LEU A 41 -2.76 -6.23 6.85
N GLY A 42 -3.11 -7.52 6.76
CA GLY A 42 -2.38 -8.57 7.46
C GLY A 42 -2.78 -8.74 8.92
N PHE A 43 -3.94 -8.18 9.29
CA PHE A 43 -4.47 -8.30 10.64
C PHE A 43 -5.05 -9.69 10.87
N ILE A 44 -5.20 -10.04 12.13
CA ILE A 44 -5.90 -11.24 12.57
C ILE A 44 -7.13 -10.82 13.36
N ALA A 45 -8.29 -11.36 13.02
CA ALA A 45 -9.51 -11.20 13.79
C ALA A 45 -9.73 -12.41 14.69
N ALA A 46 -10.08 -12.17 15.95
CA ALA A 46 -10.40 -13.22 16.92
C ALA A 46 -11.66 -12.87 17.72
N ASN A 47 -12.57 -13.82 17.85
CA ASN A 47 -13.77 -13.70 18.69
C ASN A 47 -13.77 -14.83 19.72
N ALA A 48 -13.90 -14.50 21.01
CA ALA A 48 -14.08 -15.50 22.06
C ALA A 48 -15.54 -15.62 22.49
N TYR A 49 -16.01 -16.86 22.65
CA TYR A 49 -17.36 -17.26 23.02
C TYR A 49 -17.30 -18.32 24.12
N GLY A 50 -17.14 -17.89 25.37
CA GLY A 50 -16.91 -18.82 26.49
C GLY A 50 -15.67 -19.68 26.22
N GLY A 51 -15.82 -21.00 26.20
CA GLY A 51 -14.74 -21.94 25.88
C GLY A 51 -14.48 -22.16 24.39
N SER A 52 -15.06 -21.36 23.49
CA SER A 52 -14.84 -21.47 22.04
C SER A 52 -14.30 -20.16 21.47
N CYS A 53 -13.55 -20.18 20.38
CA CYS A 53 -13.17 -18.98 19.66
C CYS A 53 -13.28 -19.14 18.14
N GLN A 54 -13.40 -18.03 17.42
CA GLN A 54 -13.25 -17.97 15.98
C GLN A 54 -12.03 -17.12 15.67
N ILE A 55 -11.16 -17.60 14.79
CA ILE A 55 -9.99 -16.87 14.28
C ILE A 55 -10.18 -16.69 12.79
N ARG A 56 -9.90 -15.50 12.27
CA ARG A 56 -9.93 -15.18 10.84
C ARG A 56 -8.64 -14.50 10.43
N LEU A 57 -8.01 -14.99 9.37
CA LEU A 57 -6.74 -14.47 8.86
C LEU A 57 -6.58 -14.68 7.36
N ARG A 58 -5.70 -13.94 6.71
CA ARG A 58 -5.21 -14.23 5.35
C ARG A 58 -3.75 -14.68 5.46
N PRO A 59 -3.44 -15.98 5.34
CA PRO A 59 -2.14 -16.50 5.77
C PRO A 59 -0.95 -15.83 5.06
N SER A 60 -1.10 -15.51 3.78
CA SER A 60 -0.08 -14.84 2.96
C SER A 60 0.20 -13.39 3.36
N PHE A 61 -0.65 -12.78 4.18
CA PHE A 61 -0.56 -11.38 4.58
C PHE A 61 -0.30 -11.20 6.07
N VAL A 62 -0.42 -12.27 6.89
CA VAL A 62 -0.25 -12.17 8.34
C VAL A 62 1.14 -11.65 8.68
N ALA A 63 1.19 -10.55 9.44
CA ALA A 63 2.46 -10.03 9.94
C ALA A 63 3.04 -10.95 11.04
N PRO A 64 4.37 -11.13 11.12
CA PRO A 64 4.99 -11.96 12.16
C PRO A 64 4.64 -11.54 13.59
N GLU A 65 4.51 -10.24 13.85
CA GLU A 65 4.13 -9.70 15.16
C GLU A 65 2.66 -10.00 15.48
N ALA A 66 1.76 -9.87 14.51
CA ALA A 66 0.35 -10.28 14.64
C ALA A 66 0.23 -11.76 15.00
N MET A 67 1.02 -12.61 14.34
CA MET A 67 1.09 -14.04 14.66
C MET A 67 1.53 -14.27 16.10
N ARG A 68 2.63 -13.63 16.53
CA ARG A 68 3.14 -13.79 17.91
C ARG A 68 2.10 -13.39 18.95
N SER A 69 1.39 -12.28 18.71
CA SER A 69 0.32 -11.82 19.59
C SER A 69 -0.89 -12.75 19.60
N LEU A 70 -1.26 -13.35 18.46
CA LEU A 70 -2.31 -14.38 18.41
C LEU A 70 -1.93 -15.58 19.28
N LEU A 71 -0.70 -16.07 19.17
CA LEU A 71 -0.21 -17.22 19.94
C LEU A 71 -0.22 -16.92 21.44
N HIS A 72 0.18 -15.72 21.83
CA HIS A 72 0.11 -15.28 23.23
C HIS A 72 -1.33 -15.21 23.72
N TRP A 73 -2.24 -14.64 22.93
CA TRP A 73 -3.66 -14.52 23.26
C TRP A 73 -4.36 -15.89 23.39
N LEU A 74 -4.07 -16.83 22.49
CA LEU A 74 -4.60 -18.20 22.58
C LEU A 74 -4.16 -18.93 23.85
N ASN A 75 -2.96 -18.62 24.36
CA ASN A 75 -2.41 -19.25 25.56
C ASN A 75 -2.92 -18.66 26.87
N SER A 76 -3.47 -17.44 26.86
CA SER A 76 -3.95 -16.76 28.07
C SER A 76 -5.38 -17.13 28.48
N GLY A 77 -6.17 -17.73 27.57
CA GLY A 77 -7.55 -18.14 27.82
C GLY A 77 -7.75 -19.65 27.87
N ARG A 78 -8.87 -20.08 28.46
CA ARG A 78 -9.34 -21.48 28.37
C ARG A 78 -10.22 -21.63 27.13
N ILE A 79 -9.61 -22.02 26.03
CA ILE A 79 -10.27 -22.23 24.73
C ILE A 79 -10.20 -23.71 24.37
N ASP A 80 -11.35 -24.36 24.34
CA ASP A 80 -11.50 -25.79 24.09
C ASP A 80 -11.88 -26.07 22.62
N ARG A 81 -12.42 -25.08 21.89
CA ARG A 81 -12.82 -25.21 20.48
C ARG A 81 -12.46 -23.98 19.68
N ILE A 82 -11.89 -24.15 18.49
CA ILE A 82 -11.50 -23.05 17.61
C ILE A 82 -12.11 -23.26 16.23
N VAL A 83 -12.83 -22.27 15.72
CA VAL A 83 -13.17 -22.18 14.30
C VAL A 83 -12.09 -21.33 13.64
N LEU A 84 -11.23 -21.95 12.85
CA LEU A 84 -10.25 -21.25 12.03
C LEU A 84 -10.85 -20.97 10.66
N SER A 85 -10.97 -19.70 10.29
CA SER A 85 -11.28 -19.28 8.94
C SER A 85 -10.06 -18.66 8.30
N TRP A 86 -9.73 -19.05 7.07
CA TRP A 86 -8.64 -18.39 6.35
C TRP A 86 -9.04 -18.06 4.92
N LEU A 87 -8.50 -16.96 4.42
CA LEU A 87 -8.65 -16.54 3.03
C LEU A 87 -7.41 -16.90 2.23
N ASP A 88 -7.57 -17.70 1.19
CA ASP A 88 -6.60 -17.82 0.11
C ASP A 88 -7.14 -17.19 -1.19
N LYS A 89 -7.62 -18.00 -2.14
CA LYS A 89 -8.52 -17.63 -3.23
C LYS A 89 -9.96 -17.51 -2.75
N ASP A 90 -10.37 -18.39 -1.83
CA ASP A 90 -11.69 -18.47 -1.24
C ASP A 90 -11.60 -18.52 0.29
N TRP A 91 -12.72 -18.30 0.98
CA TRP A 91 -12.79 -18.50 2.42
C TRP A 91 -12.93 -19.99 2.74
N HIS A 92 -12.03 -20.48 3.56
CA HIS A 92 -12.07 -21.83 4.12
C HIS A 92 -12.39 -21.76 5.60
N HIS A 93 -12.97 -22.84 6.12
CA HIS A 93 -13.39 -22.95 7.52
C HIS A 93 -13.05 -24.33 8.07
N GLU A 94 -12.38 -24.38 9.22
CA GLU A 94 -11.98 -25.61 9.89
C GLU A 94 -12.27 -25.52 11.39
N LEU A 95 -12.89 -26.56 11.95
CA LEU A 95 -13.15 -26.66 13.38
C LEU A 95 -12.05 -27.52 14.05
N LEU A 96 -11.33 -26.91 14.98
CA LEU A 96 -10.20 -27.48 15.69
C LEU A 96 -10.57 -27.73 17.16
N ARG A 97 -10.10 -28.86 17.69
CA ARG A 97 -10.52 -29.40 18.99
C ARG A 97 -9.60 -29.02 20.16
N SER A 98 -8.50 -28.32 19.90
CA SER A 98 -7.62 -27.83 20.94
C SER A 98 -6.82 -26.61 20.47
N ARG A 99 -6.37 -25.79 21.42
CA ARG A 99 -5.48 -24.67 21.15
C ARG A 99 -4.17 -25.11 20.49
N GLU A 100 -3.60 -26.23 20.89
CA GLU A 100 -2.34 -26.75 20.33
C GLU A 100 -2.51 -27.09 18.85
N THR A 101 -3.63 -27.71 18.50
CA THR A 101 -3.98 -28.03 17.11
C THR A 101 -4.19 -26.73 16.30
N ALA A 102 -4.85 -25.72 16.90
CA ALA A 102 -5.03 -24.43 16.27
C ALA A 102 -3.71 -23.69 16.02
N VAL A 103 -2.82 -23.65 17.00
CA VAL A 103 -1.49 -23.07 16.85
C VAL A 103 -0.71 -23.74 15.74
N ALA A 104 -0.63 -25.08 15.75
CA ALA A 104 0.09 -25.83 14.72
C ALA A 104 -0.49 -25.56 13.32
N ARG A 105 -1.82 -25.56 13.19
CA ARG A 105 -2.51 -25.35 11.91
C ARG A 105 -2.30 -23.94 11.37
N VAL A 106 -2.41 -22.93 12.22
CA VAL A 106 -2.19 -21.53 11.84
C VAL A 106 -0.73 -21.30 11.42
N SER A 107 0.23 -21.86 12.15
CA SER A 107 1.66 -21.82 11.77
C SER A 107 1.90 -22.48 10.43
N GLU A 108 1.36 -23.69 10.20
CA GLU A 108 1.48 -24.40 8.91
C GLU A 108 0.94 -23.56 7.74
N LEU A 109 -0.25 -22.98 7.89
CA LEU A 109 -0.86 -22.14 6.85
C LEU A 109 -0.01 -20.91 6.53
N VAL A 110 0.50 -20.23 7.55
CA VAL A 110 1.33 -19.03 7.36
C VAL A 110 2.71 -19.37 6.80
N GLU A 111 3.33 -20.47 7.22
CA GLU A 111 4.59 -20.93 6.64
C GLU A 111 4.44 -21.36 5.18
N ALA A 112 3.38 -22.11 4.86
CA ALA A 112 3.08 -22.53 3.49
C ALA A 112 2.83 -21.31 2.58
N ALA A 113 2.07 -20.32 3.08
CA ALA A 113 1.81 -19.08 2.35
C ALA A 113 3.04 -18.17 2.28
N GLY A 114 3.91 -18.18 3.29
CA GLY A 114 5.17 -17.46 3.35
C GLY A 114 6.13 -17.81 2.21
N ARG A 115 6.06 -19.05 1.71
CA ARG A 115 6.82 -19.50 0.52
C ARG A 115 6.33 -18.87 -0.78
N THR A 116 5.16 -18.25 -0.77
CA THR A 116 4.46 -17.70 -1.94
C THR A 116 3.97 -16.28 -1.66
N GLN A 117 4.68 -15.50 -0.82
CA GLN A 117 4.23 -14.17 -0.42
C GLN A 117 3.92 -13.32 -1.67
N PRO A 118 2.70 -12.77 -1.79
CA PRO A 118 2.39 -11.82 -2.84
C PRO A 118 3.27 -10.60 -2.66
N ASN A 119 3.80 -10.08 -3.77
CA ASN A 119 4.60 -8.87 -3.75
C ASN A 119 3.80 -7.74 -3.09
N ASP A 120 4.37 -7.14 -2.04
CA ASP A 120 3.77 -5.99 -1.34
C ASP A 120 3.52 -4.81 -2.30
N PHE A 121 4.19 -4.79 -3.46
CA PHE A 121 4.05 -3.75 -4.48
C PHE A 121 3.71 -4.39 -5.82
N LEU A 122 2.50 -4.14 -6.32
CA LEU A 122 2.03 -4.60 -7.61
C LEU A 122 1.81 -3.42 -8.52
N ALA A 123 2.23 -3.57 -9.78
CA ALA A 123 1.86 -2.67 -10.86
C ALA A 123 1.40 -3.47 -12.07
N HIS A 124 0.37 -2.96 -12.74
CA HIS A 124 -0.08 -3.42 -14.04
C HIS A 124 0.04 -2.29 -15.04
N ASP A 125 0.84 -2.48 -16.09
CA ASP A 125 1.03 -1.48 -17.13
C ASP A 125 -0.27 -1.26 -17.90
N VAL A 126 -0.64 0.01 -18.05
CA VAL A 126 -1.83 0.43 -18.78
C VAL A 126 -1.40 1.04 -20.10
N LYS A 127 -2.06 0.65 -21.20
CA LYS A 127 -1.76 1.24 -22.52
C LYS A 127 -2.27 2.68 -22.57
N ALA A 128 -1.53 3.57 -23.24
CA ALA A 128 -1.91 4.97 -23.41
C ALA A 128 -3.35 5.17 -23.91
N GLY A 129 -3.79 4.38 -24.90
CA GLY A 129 -5.15 4.45 -25.44
C GLY A 129 -6.27 4.01 -24.48
N GLN A 130 -5.94 3.43 -23.32
CA GLN A 130 -6.92 3.07 -22.28
C GLN A 130 -7.16 4.21 -21.28
N LEU A 131 -6.41 5.31 -21.38
CA LEU A 131 -6.55 6.46 -20.51
C LEU A 131 -7.43 7.52 -21.20
N PRO A 132 -8.59 7.91 -20.64
CA PRO A 132 -9.41 8.93 -21.27
C PRO A 132 -8.68 10.28 -21.31
N GLU A 133 -8.60 10.89 -22.49
CA GLU A 133 -7.80 12.11 -22.73
C GLU A 133 -8.23 13.31 -21.88
N ASN A 134 -9.49 13.35 -21.46
CA ASN A 134 -10.07 14.43 -20.66
C ASN A 134 -9.85 14.24 -19.14
N THR A 135 -9.18 13.17 -18.72
CA THR A 135 -8.80 12.98 -17.31
C THR A 135 -7.50 13.69 -16.99
N ALA A 136 -7.25 13.98 -15.71
CA ALA A 136 -6.01 14.63 -15.25
C ALA A 136 -4.74 13.91 -15.72
N LEU A 137 -4.74 12.57 -15.64
CA LEU A 137 -3.64 11.75 -16.11
C LEU A 137 -3.54 11.72 -17.64
N GLY A 138 -4.67 11.73 -18.35
CA GLY A 138 -4.70 11.82 -19.82
C GLY A 138 -4.14 13.14 -20.33
N ILE A 139 -4.48 14.24 -19.66
CA ILE A 139 -3.93 15.58 -19.91
C ILE A 139 -2.42 15.57 -19.68
N LEU A 140 -1.94 15.03 -18.56
CA LEU A 140 -0.50 14.90 -18.29
C LEU A 140 0.20 14.13 -19.42
N LEU A 141 -0.33 12.97 -19.78
CA LEU A 141 0.23 12.13 -20.84
C LEU A 141 0.24 12.80 -22.22
N ARG A 142 -0.71 13.70 -22.49
CA ARG A 142 -0.82 14.39 -23.78
C ARG A 142 0.10 15.61 -23.89
N TYR A 143 0.37 16.30 -22.79
CA TYR A 143 1.01 17.62 -22.80
C TYR A 143 2.33 17.69 -22.02
N TRP A 144 2.88 16.57 -21.56
CA TRP A 144 4.13 16.56 -20.78
C TRP A 144 5.35 17.04 -21.56
N ASP A 145 5.35 16.93 -22.89
CA ASP A 145 6.39 17.47 -23.76
C ASP A 145 6.55 18.99 -23.60
N ARG A 146 5.46 19.69 -23.27
CA ARG A 146 5.48 21.14 -22.98
C ARG A 146 6.12 21.49 -21.65
N LEU A 147 6.47 20.53 -20.80
CA LEU A 147 7.19 20.79 -19.53
C LEU A 147 8.58 21.37 -19.77
N SER A 148 9.15 21.15 -20.95
CA SER A 148 10.44 21.72 -21.37
C SER A 148 10.35 23.23 -21.68
N GLU A 149 9.16 23.80 -21.79
CA GLU A 149 8.95 25.23 -22.07
C GLU A 149 8.57 25.97 -20.78
N PRO A 150 9.13 27.16 -20.47
CA PRO A 150 8.81 27.88 -19.21
C PRO A 150 7.31 28.14 -19.02
N GLU A 151 6.64 28.62 -20.07
CA GLU A 151 5.20 28.90 -20.06
C GLU A 151 4.37 27.62 -20.00
N GLY A 152 4.85 26.56 -20.67
CA GLY A 152 4.26 25.23 -20.66
C GLY A 152 4.35 24.56 -19.28
N HIS A 153 5.48 24.68 -18.60
CA HIS A 153 5.70 24.18 -17.25
C HIS A 153 4.72 24.82 -16.26
N ALA A 154 4.68 26.16 -16.17
CA ALA A 154 3.79 26.86 -15.25
C ALA A 154 2.31 26.55 -15.53
N SER A 155 1.93 26.51 -16.81
CA SER A 155 0.56 26.22 -17.22
C SER A 155 0.14 24.78 -16.90
N LEU A 156 1.02 23.81 -17.19
CA LEU A 156 0.74 22.40 -16.93
C LEU A 156 0.71 22.12 -15.43
N MET A 157 1.68 22.63 -14.65
CA MET A 157 1.67 22.44 -13.20
C MET A 157 0.43 23.03 -12.54
N ASN A 158 -0.04 24.21 -12.97
CA ASN A 158 -1.30 24.78 -12.47
C ASN A 158 -2.52 23.90 -12.81
N LEU A 159 -2.55 23.32 -14.01
CA LEU A 159 -3.61 22.41 -14.43
C LEU A 159 -3.58 21.10 -13.63
N LEU A 160 -2.41 20.52 -13.44
CA LEU A 160 -2.21 19.28 -12.69
C LEU A 160 -2.51 19.45 -11.20
N ASN A 161 -2.14 20.58 -10.62
CA ASN A 161 -2.45 20.89 -9.22
C ASN A 161 -3.96 20.78 -8.94
N LYS A 162 -4.78 21.35 -9.83
CA LYS A 162 -6.23 21.26 -9.72
C LYS A 162 -6.75 19.87 -10.03
N ALA A 163 -6.30 19.27 -11.13
CA ALA A 163 -6.87 18.05 -11.68
C ALA A 163 -6.45 16.77 -10.92
N LEU A 164 -5.25 16.75 -10.35
CA LEU A 164 -4.73 15.65 -9.53
C LEU A 164 -5.00 15.85 -8.03
N GLY A 165 -5.64 16.96 -7.62
CA GLY A 165 -5.77 17.32 -6.21
C GLY A 165 -4.41 17.45 -5.53
N ASN A 166 -3.44 18.08 -6.19
CA ASN A 166 -2.04 18.22 -5.78
C ASN A 166 -1.30 16.87 -5.56
N ARG A 167 -1.71 15.78 -6.21
CA ARG A 167 -1.05 14.47 -6.09
C ARG A 167 0.04 14.24 -7.15
N TYR A 168 1.15 14.96 -7.02
CA TYR A 168 2.30 14.82 -7.91
C TYR A 168 3.64 14.82 -7.16
N VAL A 169 4.69 14.34 -7.82
CA VAL A 169 6.07 14.46 -7.36
C VAL A 169 6.96 14.91 -8.50
N LEU A 170 8.00 15.70 -8.19
CA LEU A 170 9.14 15.92 -9.08
C LEU A 170 10.34 15.17 -8.51
N ALA A 171 10.99 14.41 -9.38
CA ALA A 171 12.19 13.66 -9.03
C ALA A 171 13.27 13.88 -10.10
N GLN A 172 14.52 13.74 -9.68
CA GLN A 172 15.65 13.76 -10.59
C GLN A 172 16.72 12.80 -10.08
N LYS A 173 17.66 12.44 -10.96
CA LYS A 173 18.86 11.73 -10.53
C LYS A 173 19.81 12.73 -9.90
N ASP A 174 20.23 12.48 -8.66
CA ASP A 174 21.23 13.31 -8.02
C ASP A 174 22.61 13.03 -8.65
N PRO A 175 23.34 14.07 -9.10
CA PRO A 175 24.59 13.88 -9.84
C PRO A 175 25.74 13.36 -8.96
N HIS A 176 25.69 13.55 -7.64
CA HIS A 176 26.78 13.16 -6.74
C HIS A 176 26.69 11.71 -6.29
N ILE A 177 25.47 11.22 -6.08
CA ILE A 177 25.22 9.86 -5.58
C ILE A 177 24.62 8.93 -6.64
N ALA A 178 24.29 9.45 -7.83
CA ALA A 178 23.69 8.72 -8.93
C ALA A 178 22.42 7.93 -8.55
N LYS A 179 21.64 8.45 -7.60
CA LYS A 179 20.36 7.89 -7.15
C LYS A 179 19.20 8.83 -7.45
N MET A 180 18.01 8.27 -7.64
CA MET A 180 16.79 9.05 -7.77
C MET A 180 16.45 9.70 -6.42
N VAL A 181 16.16 11.00 -6.44
CA VAL A 181 15.78 11.79 -5.26
C VAL A 181 14.50 12.59 -5.57
N PHE A 182 13.63 12.73 -4.58
CA PHE A 182 12.52 13.68 -4.68
C PHE A 182 13.01 15.11 -4.49
N ARG A 183 12.57 16.01 -5.35
CA ARG A 183 12.83 17.45 -5.27
C ARG A 183 11.60 18.24 -4.89
N GLU A 184 10.42 17.73 -5.23
CA GLU A 184 9.15 18.35 -4.86
C GLU A 184 8.05 17.31 -4.62
N PHE A 185 7.16 17.62 -3.67
CA PHE A 185 5.89 16.93 -3.48
C PHE A 185 4.74 17.92 -3.61
N GLY A 186 3.73 17.53 -4.37
CA GLY A 186 2.44 18.18 -4.32
C GLY A 186 1.78 17.98 -2.95
N GLY A 187 1.01 18.99 -2.53
CA GLY A 187 0.26 19.02 -1.27
C GLY A 187 -0.89 18.02 -1.14
N GLY A 188 -1.05 17.07 -2.06
CA GLY A 188 -2.02 15.97 -2.05
C GLY A 188 -1.41 14.59 -1.77
N LEU A 189 -0.07 14.49 -1.83
CA LEU A 189 0.68 13.27 -1.52
C LEU A 189 1.28 13.35 -0.12
N PHE A 190 1.22 12.22 0.58
CA PHE A 190 1.75 12.06 1.94
C PHE A 190 1.19 13.03 2.98
N ASN A 191 0.01 13.61 2.72
CA ASN A 191 -0.63 14.63 3.57
C ASN A 191 -0.86 14.19 5.02
N HIS A 192 -0.95 12.89 5.25
CA HIS A 192 -1.17 12.29 6.57
C HIS A 192 0.11 11.66 7.14
N TYR A 193 1.26 11.86 6.47
CA TYR A 193 2.51 11.17 6.76
C TYR A 193 3.68 12.16 6.79
N ASP A 194 3.71 12.99 7.83
CA ASP A 194 4.71 14.04 8.03
C ASP A 194 6.15 13.52 7.94
N ALA A 195 6.41 12.29 8.39
CA ALA A 195 7.73 11.69 8.31
C ALA A 195 8.22 11.51 6.85
N TRP A 196 7.33 11.13 5.93
CA TRP A 196 7.66 11.00 4.50
C TRP A 196 7.81 12.37 3.84
N ARG A 197 6.93 13.31 4.19
CA ARG A 197 6.96 14.66 3.62
C ARG A 197 8.17 15.47 4.09
N SER A 198 8.50 15.39 5.38
CA SER A 198 9.55 16.18 6.01
C SER A 198 10.96 15.63 5.74
N ASN A 199 11.08 14.31 5.60
CA ASN A 199 12.38 13.67 5.40
C ASN A 199 12.64 13.22 3.96
N GLY A 200 11.65 13.25 3.07
CA GLY A 200 11.75 12.66 1.73
C GLY A 200 12.39 13.54 0.67
N LEU A 201 12.51 14.85 0.89
CA LEU A 201 13.11 15.76 -0.09
C LEU A 201 14.64 15.74 0.00
N GLY A 202 15.30 15.59 -1.15
CA GLY A 202 16.76 15.60 -1.27
C GLY A 202 17.47 14.34 -0.78
N VAL A 203 16.74 13.36 -0.24
CA VAL A 203 17.27 12.04 0.11
C VAL A 203 16.98 11.02 -1.00
N PRO A 204 17.78 9.95 -1.13
CA PRO A 204 17.46 8.84 -2.01
C PRO A 204 16.07 8.28 -1.74
N ILE A 205 15.29 8.04 -2.80
CA ILE A 205 13.93 7.50 -2.66
C ILE A 205 13.95 6.14 -1.94
N GLU A 206 14.98 5.33 -2.15
CA GLU A 206 15.14 4.04 -1.46
C GLU A 206 15.51 4.17 0.03
N ASP A 207 15.90 5.35 0.51
CA ASP A 207 16.22 5.62 1.92
C ASP A 207 14.99 6.14 2.69
N LEU A 208 13.83 6.19 2.06
CA LEU A 208 12.56 6.50 2.71
C LEU A 208 12.20 5.43 3.75
N PRO A 209 11.32 5.74 4.73
CA PRO A 209 11.06 4.85 5.86
C PRO A 209 10.59 3.42 5.50
N ASP A 210 9.93 3.24 4.35
CA ASP A 210 9.75 1.93 3.73
C ASP A 210 10.76 1.77 2.59
N HIS A 211 11.95 1.27 2.92
CA HIS A 211 13.04 1.10 1.96
C HIS A 211 12.66 0.22 0.77
N SER A 212 11.81 -0.79 1.00
CA SER A 212 11.42 -1.73 -0.07
C SER A 212 10.47 -1.05 -1.04
N TYR A 213 9.49 -0.28 -0.53
CA TYR A 213 8.62 0.52 -1.39
C TYR A 213 9.39 1.64 -2.08
N GLY A 214 10.30 2.30 -1.38
CA GLY A 214 11.18 3.33 -1.92
C GLY A 214 11.99 2.82 -3.11
N ARG A 215 12.66 1.66 -2.97
CA ARG A 215 13.39 1.02 -4.06
C ARG A 215 12.47 0.72 -5.26
N TRP A 216 11.29 0.14 -5.01
CA TRP A 216 10.33 -0.17 -6.06
C TRP A 216 9.86 1.07 -6.84
N ILE A 217 9.70 2.23 -6.17
CA ILE A 217 9.41 3.50 -6.83
C ILE A 217 10.62 4.02 -7.61
N ALA A 218 11.82 3.98 -7.01
CA ALA A 218 13.06 4.44 -7.64
C ALA A 218 13.31 3.68 -8.96
N ASP A 219 13.18 2.35 -8.95
CA ASP A 219 13.33 1.51 -10.13
C ASP A 219 12.35 1.90 -11.24
N ALA A 220 11.08 2.17 -10.90
CA ALA A 220 10.09 2.62 -11.87
C ALA A 220 10.45 3.97 -12.51
N TYR A 221 11.08 4.86 -11.75
CA TYR A 221 11.48 6.20 -12.21
C TYR A 221 12.75 6.15 -13.05
N ASP A 222 13.75 5.37 -12.62
CA ASP A 222 14.96 5.12 -13.39
C ASP A 222 14.63 4.48 -14.74
N ASN A 223 13.70 3.51 -14.78
CA ASN A 223 13.26 2.89 -16.03
C ASN A 223 12.58 3.90 -16.97
N ALA A 224 11.66 4.73 -16.46
CA ALA A 224 11.02 5.78 -17.27
C ALA A 224 12.05 6.79 -17.80
N MET A 225 13.02 7.19 -16.96
CA MET A 225 14.09 8.12 -17.35
C MET A 225 15.00 7.52 -18.42
N ALA A 226 15.40 6.26 -18.28
CA ALA A 226 16.27 5.56 -19.23
C ALA A 226 15.60 5.38 -20.60
N GLU A 227 14.32 5.02 -20.62
CA GLU A 227 13.55 4.82 -21.86
C GLU A 227 13.11 6.12 -22.52
N ARG A 228 13.14 7.25 -21.79
CA ARG A 228 12.60 8.55 -22.22
C ARG A 228 11.17 8.47 -22.75
N ALA A 229 10.36 7.61 -22.12
CA ALA A 229 8.99 7.35 -22.51
C ALA A 229 8.05 7.45 -21.30
N PRO A 230 6.84 8.00 -21.47
CA PRO A 230 5.81 7.95 -20.44
C PRO A 230 5.43 6.54 -20.05
N ARG A 231 5.20 6.32 -18.76
CA ARG A 231 4.70 5.05 -18.22
C ARG A 231 3.41 5.27 -17.44
N ILE A 232 2.45 4.37 -17.65
CA ILE A 232 1.15 4.40 -17.00
C ILE A 232 0.96 3.06 -16.32
N ALA A 233 0.58 3.07 -15.05
CA ALA A 233 0.33 1.84 -14.32
C ALA A 233 -0.81 2.00 -13.34
N ASP A 234 -1.62 0.95 -13.24
CA ASP A 234 -2.43 0.69 -12.06
C ASP A 234 -1.51 0.15 -10.98
N VAL A 235 -1.58 0.72 -9.78
CA VAL A 235 -0.75 0.37 -8.64
C VAL A 235 -1.61 -0.07 -7.48
N ASP A 236 -1.20 -1.15 -6.86
CA ASP A 236 -1.76 -1.68 -5.64
C ASP A 236 -0.59 -2.06 -4.73
N ALA A 237 -0.37 -1.26 -3.70
CA ALA A 237 0.82 -1.33 -2.86
C ALA A 237 0.43 -1.39 -1.38
N ILE A 238 1.10 -2.23 -0.59
CA ILE A 238 1.01 -2.23 0.86
C ILE A 238 2.28 -1.56 1.36
N VAL A 239 2.13 -0.33 1.86
CA VAL A 239 3.26 0.50 2.29
C VAL A 239 3.32 0.49 3.80
N LYS A 240 4.52 0.34 4.35
CA LYS A 240 4.78 0.42 5.79
C LYS A 240 5.04 1.85 6.20
N TRP A 241 4.11 2.42 6.96
CA TRP A 241 4.22 3.77 7.50
C TRP A 241 4.78 3.72 8.92
N PRO A 242 5.77 4.57 9.25
CA PRO A 242 6.19 4.75 10.64
C PRO A 242 5.00 5.08 11.53
N HIS A 243 4.90 4.38 12.67
CA HIS A 243 3.85 4.56 13.70
C HIS A 243 2.40 4.24 13.30
N VAL A 244 2.10 4.10 12.00
CA VAL A 244 0.77 3.74 11.50
C VAL A 244 0.69 2.27 11.10
N GLY A 245 1.82 1.66 10.69
CA GLY A 245 1.85 0.26 10.23
C GLY A 245 1.58 0.12 8.74
N ARG A 246 1.12 -1.05 8.32
CA ARG A 246 0.86 -1.39 6.91
C ARG A 246 -0.45 -0.79 6.42
N THR A 247 -0.38 0.03 5.36
CA THR A 247 -1.57 0.59 4.70
C THR A 247 -1.58 0.21 3.23
N ARG A 248 -2.73 -0.25 2.73
CA ARG A 248 -2.95 -0.53 1.32
C ARG A 248 -3.30 0.75 0.57
N MET A 249 -2.55 1.04 -0.48
CA MET A 249 -2.75 2.15 -1.41
C MET A 249 -3.12 1.62 -2.79
N ARG A 250 -4.15 2.20 -3.38
CA ARG A 250 -4.64 1.83 -4.72
C ARG A 250 -4.81 3.07 -5.56
N TYR A 251 -4.03 3.17 -6.62
CA TYR A 251 -3.97 4.37 -7.42
C TYR A 251 -3.51 4.07 -8.84
N ARG A 252 -3.96 4.88 -9.78
CA ARG A 252 -3.38 4.93 -11.12
C ARG A 252 -2.33 6.02 -11.15
N ARG A 253 -1.18 5.75 -11.77
CA ARG A 253 -0.09 6.73 -11.95
C ARG A 253 0.29 6.91 -13.40
N VAL A 254 0.80 8.10 -13.70
CA VAL A 254 1.55 8.44 -14.90
C VAL A 254 2.91 8.96 -14.47
N ILE A 255 3.98 8.44 -15.07
CA ILE A 255 5.36 8.88 -14.89
C ILE A 255 5.81 9.39 -16.25
N VAL A 256 6.20 10.66 -16.32
CA VAL A 256 6.71 11.27 -17.55
C VAL A 256 8.13 11.78 -17.33
N PRO A 257 9.11 11.34 -18.15
CA PRO A 257 10.44 11.94 -18.18
C PRO A 257 10.43 13.20 -19.02
N TYR A 258 11.12 14.26 -18.62
CA TYR A 258 11.29 15.45 -19.46
C TYR A 258 12.66 16.10 -19.19
N ALA A 259 13.15 16.89 -20.15
CA ALA A 259 14.30 17.76 -19.92
C ALA A 259 13.81 19.19 -19.72
N ASP A 260 14.30 19.89 -18.71
CA ASP A 260 13.94 21.30 -18.53
C ASP A 260 14.70 22.23 -19.50
N VAL A 261 14.48 23.54 -19.38
CA VAL A 261 15.16 24.55 -20.22
C VAL A 261 16.67 24.59 -20.04
N GLN A 262 17.21 24.06 -18.94
CA GLN A 262 18.64 23.95 -18.68
C GLN A 262 19.21 22.63 -19.20
N GLY A 263 18.36 21.73 -19.72
CA GLY A 263 18.73 20.41 -20.19
C GLY A 263 18.85 19.37 -19.06
N GLU A 264 18.44 19.71 -17.84
CA GLU A 264 18.42 18.79 -16.72
C GLU A 264 17.29 17.77 -16.89
N ASN A 265 17.56 16.50 -16.54
CA ASN A 265 16.58 15.43 -16.71
C ASN A 265 15.73 15.27 -15.46
N TRP A 266 14.42 15.36 -15.65
CA TRP A 266 13.41 15.30 -14.61
C TRP A 266 12.43 14.16 -14.86
N ILE A 267 11.82 13.71 -13.77
CA ILE A 267 10.62 12.89 -13.75
C ILE A 267 9.51 13.71 -13.09
N LEU A 268 8.36 13.77 -13.76
CA LEU A 268 7.10 14.15 -13.13
C LEU A 268 6.23 12.91 -12.97
N GLY A 269 5.91 12.59 -11.72
CA GLY A 269 4.95 11.53 -11.37
C GLY A 269 3.63 12.13 -10.94
N GLY A 270 2.53 11.80 -11.61
CA GLY A 270 1.16 12.18 -11.22
C GLY A 270 0.33 10.95 -10.86
N SER A 271 -0.59 11.07 -9.90
CA SER A 271 -1.46 9.95 -9.52
C SER A 271 -2.89 10.36 -9.17
N ILE A 272 -3.82 9.44 -9.36
CA ILE A 272 -5.20 9.53 -8.87
C ILE A 272 -5.52 8.27 -8.05
N ILE A 273 -6.21 8.44 -6.93
CA ILE A 273 -6.68 7.31 -6.13
C ILE A 273 -7.79 6.60 -6.90
N ASP A 274 -7.70 5.29 -7.04
CA ASP A 274 -8.77 4.47 -7.63
C ASP A 274 -8.94 3.19 -6.81
N ASN A 275 -9.94 3.22 -5.92
CA ASN A 275 -10.27 2.12 -5.03
C ASN A 275 -10.90 0.91 -5.75
N ARG A 276 -11.13 0.98 -7.06
CA ARG A 276 -11.60 -0.15 -7.87
C ARG A 276 -10.45 -1.03 -8.36
N ILE A 277 -9.21 -0.52 -8.35
CA ILE A 277 -8.03 -1.31 -8.68
C ILE A 277 -7.85 -2.36 -7.60
N ASP A 278 -7.84 -3.63 -7.96
CA ASP A 278 -7.45 -4.69 -7.04
C ASP A 278 -6.61 -5.71 -7.81
N LEU A 279 -5.29 -5.51 -7.79
CA LEU A 279 -4.35 -6.40 -8.49
C LEU A 279 -4.10 -7.68 -7.71
N ARG A 280 -4.60 -7.77 -6.48
CA ARG A 280 -4.48 -8.95 -5.61
C ARG A 280 -5.63 -9.93 -5.83
N LEU A 281 -6.68 -9.53 -6.54
CA LEU A 281 -7.73 -10.41 -7.04
C LEU A 281 -7.25 -11.03 -8.38
N GLY A 282 -6.91 -12.32 -8.37
CA GLY A 282 -6.50 -13.06 -9.57
C GLY A 282 -4.99 -13.24 -9.78
N MET A 283 -4.13 -12.72 -8.89
CA MET A 283 -2.74 -13.17 -8.78
C MET A 283 -2.69 -14.49 -8.02
N THR A 284 -3.03 -15.54 -8.75
CA THR A 284 -3.02 -16.93 -8.28
C THR A 284 -2.52 -17.86 -9.35
#